data_AF-A0A4U9HMN0-F1
#
_entry.id   AF-A0A4U9HMN0-F1
#
_cell.length_a   1.000
_cell.length_b   1.000
_cell.length_c   1.000
_cell.angle_alpha   90.00
_cell.angle_beta   90.00
_cell.angle_gamma   90.00
#
_symmetry.space_group_name_H-M   'P 1'
#
loop_
_entity.id
_entity.type
_entity.pdbx_description
1 polymer ?
#
loop_
_entity_poly.entity_id
_entity_poly.type
_entity_poly.pdbx_seq_one_letter_code
_entity_poly.pdbx_strand_id
1 'polypeptide(L)'
;MVSTANVALQDQIYSKDLPLLRKIIPELRFTAAFGRGRYVCPRNLAALASSEPSQQDLLAFLDDELTPNNKAEQEQCATLKTDLDRYKWDGLRDHTDQAHQRRPVAQAQHRQSQLPEPQLPLLSRVPVLRRPP
;
A
#
# COMPACT_ATOMS: atom_id res chain seq x y z
N MET A 1 -17.06 -3.10 -14.45
CA MET A 1 -15.68 -2.84 -13.99
C MET A 1 -14.94 -2.19 -15.15
N VAL A 2 -14.30 -1.04 -14.92
CA VAL A 2 -13.49 -0.34 -15.93
C VAL A 2 -12.03 -0.58 -15.58
N SER A 3 -11.23 -1.05 -16.55
CA SER A 3 -9.80 -1.27 -16.38
C SER A 3 -9.03 -0.41 -17.38
N THR A 4 -7.93 0.20 -16.94
CA THR A 4 -7.06 1.02 -17.79
C THR A 4 -5.67 0.41 -17.88
N ALA A 5 -4.93 0.79 -18.93
CA ALA A 5 -3.55 0.34 -19.14
C ALA A 5 -2.52 1.02 -18.22
N ASN A 6 -2.85 2.19 -17.65
CA ASN A 6 -1.93 2.94 -16.80
C ASN A 6 -2.65 3.61 -15.63
N VAL A 7 -1.88 3.93 -14.58
CA VAL A 7 -2.38 4.54 -13.35
C VAL A 7 -2.82 5.99 -13.57
N ALA A 8 -2.13 6.74 -14.44
CA ALA A 8 -2.50 8.12 -14.74
C ALA A 8 -3.92 8.25 -15.33
N LEU A 9 -4.33 7.31 -16.18
CA LEU A 9 -5.69 7.25 -16.72
C LEU A 9 -6.69 6.81 -15.66
N GLN A 10 -6.31 5.92 -14.74
CA GLN A 10 -7.12 5.56 -13.57
C GLN A 10 -7.41 6.79 -12.71
N ASP A 11 -6.39 7.61 -12.42
CA ASP A 11 -6.53 8.84 -11.63
C ASP A 11 -7.37 9.90 -12.35
N GLN A 12 -7.21 10.04 -13.67
CA GLN A 12 -8.05 10.92 -14.48
C GLN A 12 -9.53 10.52 -14.38
N ILE A 13 -9.82 9.23 -14.57
CA ILE A 13 -11.19 8.72 -14.48
C ILE A 13 -11.75 8.94 -13.08
N TYR A 14 -10.98 8.61 -12.04
CA TYR A 14 -11.44 8.67 -10.65
C TYR A 14 -11.64 10.10 -10.14
N SER A 15 -10.69 10.99 -10.42
CA SER A 15 -10.66 12.33 -9.84
C SER A 15 -11.34 13.39 -10.69
N LYS A 16 -11.59 13.12 -11.98
CA LYS A 16 -12.23 14.08 -12.90
C LYS A 16 -13.52 13.54 -13.51
N ASP A 17 -13.46 12.42 -14.22
CA ASP A 17 -14.58 11.97 -15.05
C ASP A 17 -15.75 11.44 -14.22
N LEU A 18 -15.48 10.63 -13.20
CA LEU A 18 -16.51 10.07 -12.31
C LEU A 18 -17.23 11.15 -11.47
N PRO A 19 -16.54 12.17 -10.90
CA PRO A 19 -17.20 13.32 -10.30
C PRO A 19 -18.09 14.11 -11.27
N LEU A 20 -17.70 14.25 -12.54
CA LEU A 20 -18.54 14.88 -13.56
C LEU A 20 -19.80 14.05 -13.83
N LEU A 21 -19.67 12.74 -13.97
CA LEU A 21 -20.80 11.82 -14.15
C LEU A 21 -21.74 11.83 -12.93
N ARG A 22 -21.20 11.98 -11.72
CA ARG A 22 -21.99 12.08 -10.50
C ARG A 22 -22.88 13.33 -10.46
N LYS A 23 -22.55 14.40 -11.18
CA LYS A 23 -23.44 15.56 -11.33
C LYS A 23 -24.70 15.24 -12.15
N ILE A 24 -24.60 14.27 -13.05
CA ILE A 24 -25.71 13.82 -13.93
C ILE A 24 -26.48 12.68 -13.25
N ILE A 25 -25.78 11.80 -12.53
CA ILE A 25 -26.33 10.63 -11.84
C ILE A 25 -25.93 10.71 -10.36
N PRO A 26 -26.72 11.38 -9.50
CA PRO A 26 -26.37 11.63 -8.10
C PRO A 26 -26.17 10.35 -7.26
N GLU A 27 -26.88 9.27 -7.58
CA GLU A 27 -26.77 7.96 -6.94
C GLU A 27 -25.54 7.15 -7.37
N LEU A 28 -24.72 7.67 -8.30
CA LEU A 28 -23.51 6.99 -8.76
C LEU A 28 -22.49 6.85 -7.62
N ARG A 29 -22.25 5.61 -7.21
CA ARG A 29 -21.20 5.24 -6.24
C ARG A 29 -20.04 4.60 -6.99
N PHE A 30 -18.84 5.08 -6.74
CA PHE A 30 -17.63 4.55 -7.35
C PHE A 30 -16.50 4.47 -6.34
N THR A 31 -15.57 3.56 -6.59
CA THR A 31 -14.34 3.35 -5.83
C THR A 31 -13.25 2.94 -6.80
N ALA A 32 -12.00 3.19 -6.44
CA ALA A 32 -10.84 2.75 -7.20
C ALA A 32 -10.07 1.69 -6.42
N ALA A 33 -9.46 0.77 -7.15
CA ALA A 33 -8.58 -0.26 -6.60
C ALA A 33 -7.20 -0.09 -7.23
N PHE A 34 -6.19 0.15 -6.40
CA PHE A 34 -4.80 0.27 -6.82
C PHE A 34 -3.97 -0.89 -6.31
N GLY A 35 -2.80 -1.12 -6.90
CA GLY A 35 -1.87 -2.13 -6.43
C GLY A 35 -1.30 -1.80 -5.04
N ARG A 36 -1.12 -2.81 -4.20
CA ARG A 36 -0.60 -2.67 -2.81
C ARG A 36 0.67 -1.82 -2.71
N GLY A 37 1.59 -1.92 -3.67
CA GLY A 37 2.87 -1.18 -3.66
C GLY A 37 2.74 0.34 -3.76
N ARG A 38 1.55 0.86 -4.07
CA ARG A 38 1.24 2.29 -4.09
C ARG A 38 0.67 2.83 -2.78
N TYR A 39 0.27 1.95 -1.87
CA TYR A 39 -0.16 2.35 -0.55
C TYR A 39 1.01 2.42 0.41
N VAL A 40 0.99 3.45 1.25
CA VAL A 40 1.86 3.51 2.42
C VAL A 40 1.38 2.53 3.48
N CYS A 41 2.34 1.83 4.12
CA CYS A 41 2.03 1.00 5.26
C CYS A 41 1.93 1.87 6.54
N PRO A 42 0.76 1.95 7.20
CA PRO A 42 0.58 2.77 8.40
C PRO A 42 1.55 2.39 9.52
N ARG A 43 1.88 1.10 9.63
CA ARG A 43 2.83 0.57 10.61
C ARG A 43 4.25 1.10 10.36
N ASN A 44 4.71 1.03 9.11
CA ASN A 44 6.04 1.51 8.76
C ASN A 44 6.10 3.04 8.91
N LEU A 45 5.08 3.75 8.45
CA LEU A 45 4.97 5.20 8.61
C LEU A 45 5.03 5.63 10.09
N ALA A 46 4.39 4.88 10.99
CA ALA A 46 4.46 5.15 12.42
C ALA A 46 5.85 4.97 12.99
N ALA A 47 6.56 3.90 12.61
CA ALA A 47 7.94 3.68 13.04
C ALA A 47 8.87 4.80 12.57
N LEU A 48 8.69 5.29 11.35
CA LEU A 48 9.51 6.35 10.75
C LEU A 48 9.19 7.74 11.33
N ALA A 49 7.96 7.93 11.79
CA ALA A 49 7.52 9.14 12.48
C ALA A 49 7.91 9.17 13.96
N SER A 50 8.22 8.03 14.57
CA SER A 50 8.49 7.92 16.01
C SER A 50 9.97 8.08 16.32
N SER A 51 10.28 8.68 17.47
CA SER A 51 11.61 8.68 18.08
C SER A 51 11.73 7.67 19.23
N GLU A 52 10.68 6.86 19.45
CA GLU A 52 10.61 5.93 20.58
C GLU A 52 11.48 4.68 20.33
N PRO A 53 12.31 4.26 21.30
CA PRO A 53 13.24 3.15 21.12
C PRO A 53 12.55 1.81 20.86
N SER A 54 11.29 1.65 21.29
CA SER A 54 10.48 0.45 21.04
C SER A 54 10.05 0.30 19.57
N GLN A 55 9.98 1.40 18.82
CA GLN A 55 9.68 1.39 17.38
C GLN A 55 10.96 1.44 16.53
N GLN A 56 12.10 1.74 17.14
CA GLN A 56 13.41 1.70 16.49
C GLN A 56 13.83 0.28 16.10
N ASP A 57 13.44 -0.74 16.87
CA ASP A 57 13.65 -2.15 16.51
C ASP A 57 12.94 -2.51 15.20
N LEU A 58 11.82 -1.85 14.89
CA LEU A 58 11.12 -2.04 13.62
C LEU A 58 11.85 -1.38 12.44
N LEU A 59 12.57 -0.28 12.68
CA LEU A 59 13.40 0.37 11.67
C LEU A 59 14.59 -0.50 11.26
N ALA A 60 15.10 -1.38 12.15
CA ALA A 60 16.15 -2.34 11.82
C ALA A 60 15.72 -3.41 10.80
N PHE A 61 14.41 -3.58 10.57
CA PHE A 61 13.86 -4.45 9.53
C PHE A 61 13.55 -3.72 8.22
N LEU A 62 13.67 -2.39 8.20
CA LEU A 62 13.56 -1.59 6.98
C LEU A 62 14.94 -1.49 6.33
N ASP A 63 14.95 -1.40 5.01
CA ASP A 63 16.18 -1.17 4.26
C ASP A 63 16.73 0.23 4.61
N ASP A 64 18.06 0.39 4.72
CA ASP A 64 18.68 1.64 5.16
C ASP A 64 18.28 2.82 4.27
N GLU A 65 18.04 2.58 2.97
CA GLU A 65 17.54 3.58 2.02
C GLU A 65 16.13 4.11 2.35
N LEU A 66 15.35 3.39 3.16
CA LEU A 66 13.98 3.71 3.56
C LEU A 66 13.91 4.45 4.90
N THR A 67 14.99 4.43 5.68
CA THR A 67 15.04 5.16 6.95
C THR A 67 15.23 6.67 6.73
N PRO A 68 14.60 7.52 7.56
CA PRO A 68 14.85 8.96 7.51
C PRO A 68 16.30 9.22 7.92
N ASN A 69 17.04 9.88 7.04
CA ASN A 69 18.45 10.23 7.27
C ASN A 69 18.58 11.54 8.03
N ASN A 70 17.48 12.28 8.21
CA ASN A 70 17.50 13.60 8.84
C ASN A 70 16.22 13.88 9.63
N LYS A 71 16.33 14.74 10.64
CA LYS A 71 15.19 15.14 11.51
C LYS A 71 14.02 15.74 10.72
N ALA A 72 14.31 16.47 9.63
CA ALA A 72 13.29 17.03 8.75
C ALA A 72 12.44 15.94 8.05
N GLU A 73 13.04 14.81 7.65
CA GLU A 73 12.30 13.69 7.04
C GLU A 73 11.42 12.97 8.07
N GLN A 74 11.88 12.89 9.33
CA GLN A 74 11.09 12.34 10.44
C GLN A 74 9.87 13.22 10.75
N GLU A 75 10.03 14.54 10.80
CA GLU A 75 8.93 15.49 10.99
C GLU A 75 7.91 15.42 9.84
N GLN A 76 8.38 15.20 8.62
CA GLN A 76 7.50 14.94 7.46
C GLN A 76 6.72 13.63 7.63
N CYS A 77 7.38 12.54 8.05
CA CYS A 77 6.69 11.27 8.32
C CYS A 77 5.62 11.43 9.42
N ALA A 78 5.90 12.22 10.46
CA ALA A 78 4.93 12.53 11.51
C ALA A 78 3.73 13.34 10.98
N THR A 79 3.97 14.27 10.06
CA THR A 79 2.91 15.03 9.39
C THR A 79 2.02 14.10 8.55
N LEU A 80 2.63 13.24 7.73
CA LEU A 80 1.90 12.27 6.90
C LEU A 80 1.12 11.27 7.72
N LYS A 81 1.69 10.81 8.84
CA LYS A 81 0.98 9.96 9.81
C LYS A 81 -0.28 10.67 10.31
N THR A 82 -0.15 11.94 10.68
CA THR A 82 -1.27 12.74 11.17
C THR A 82 -2.35 12.92 10.11
N ASP A 83 -1.98 13.15 8.85
CA ASP A 83 -2.93 13.29 7.75
C ASP A 83 -3.64 11.97 7.41
N LEU A 84 -2.93 10.85 7.49
CA LEU A 84 -3.49 9.51 7.33
C LEU A 84 -4.46 9.17 8.47
N ASP A 85 -4.07 9.40 9.72
CA ASP A 85 -4.90 9.14 10.91
C ASP A 85 -6.17 10.03 10.92
N ARG A 86 -6.10 11.22 10.32
CA ARG A 86 -7.23 12.15 10.16
C ARG A 86 -8.08 11.90 8.91
N TYR A 87 -7.77 10.87 8.12
CA TYR A 87 -8.43 10.57 6.84
C TYR A 87 -8.40 11.75 5.84
N LYS A 88 -7.43 12.66 5.99
CA LYS A 88 -7.19 13.74 5.01
C LYS A 88 -6.46 13.22 3.78
N TRP A 89 -5.71 12.14 3.95
CA TRP A 89 -5.00 11.43 2.91
C TRP A 89 -5.44 9.96 2.91
N ASP A 90 -5.62 9.40 1.72
CA ASP A 90 -6.07 8.02 1.48
C ASP A 90 -4.94 6.98 1.57
N GLY A 91 -3.71 7.44 1.83
CA GLY A 91 -2.52 6.58 1.91
C GLY A 91 -1.92 6.21 0.56
N LEU A 92 -2.45 6.71 -0.56
CA LEU A 92 -1.85 6.55 -1.88
C LEU A 92 -0.68 7.51 -2.05
N ARG A 93 0.49 6.95 -2.35
CA ARG A 93 1.75 7.71 -2.48
C ARG A 93 1.68 8.86 -3.49
N ASP A 94 0.95 8.67 -4.58
CA ASP A 94 0.84 9.68 -5.64
C ASP A 94 -0.23 10.74 -5.37
N HIS A 95 -1.06 10.53 -4.35
CA HIS A 95 -2.16 11.43 -3.96
C HIS A 95 -1.75 12.41 -2.83
N THR A 96 -0.45 12.60 -2.63
CA THR A 96 0.08 13.57 -1.68
C THR A 96 0.69 14.76 -2.42
N ASP A 97 0.34 15.98 -2.03
CA ASP A 97 0.89 17.22 -2.63
C ASP A 97 2.37 17.44 -2.25
N GLN A 98 2.90 16.63 -1.33
CA GLN A 98 4.28 16.64 -0.89
C GLN A 98 5.17 15.97 -1.96
N ALA A 99 5.45 16.68 -3.04
CA ALA A 99 6.20 16.26 -4.23
C ALA A 99 7.63 15.71 -4.00
N HIS A 100 8.09 15.63 -2.74
CA HIS A 100 9.44 15.19 -2.36
C HIS A 100 9.54 13.72 -1.93
N GLN A 101 8.44 12.96 -1.92
CA GLN A 101 8.41 11.55 -1.49
C GLN A 101 8.88 10.54 -2.55
N ARG A 102 9.94 10.87 -3.28
CA ARG A 102 10.61 9.88 -4.16
C ARG A 102 11.41 8.84 -3.37
N ARG A 103 11.74 9.11 -2.11
CA ARG A 103 12.34 8.07 -1.24
C ARG A 103 11.25 7.07 -0.80
N PRO A 104 11.53 5.76 -0.78
CA PRO A 104 10.52 4.75 -0.56
C PRO A 104 10.21 4.54 0.93
N VAL A 105 10.23 5.62 1.70
CA VAL A 105 10.31 5.66 3.17
C VAL A 105 9.29 4.72 3.83
N ALA A 106 8.06 4.66 3.33
CA ALA A 106 7.00 3.85 3.94
C ALA A 106 6.35 2.81 3.00
N GLN A 107 7.13 2.13 2.16
CA GLN A 107 6.59 1.04 1.34
C GLN A 107 5.95 -0.05 2.21
N ALA A 108 4.78 -0.55 1.78
CA ALA A 108 4.22 -1.79 2.29
C ALA A 108 5.05 -2.98 1.81
N GLN A 109 6.16 -3.26 2.50
CA GLN A 109 7.02 -4.38 2.17
C GLN A 109 6.26 -5.72 2.19
N HIS A 110 6.51 -6.50 1.15
CA HIS A 110 6.11 -7.90 1.03
C HIS A 110 7.22 -8.73 1.67
N ARG A 111 7.29 -8.83 3.00
CA ARG A 111 8.00 -9.98 3.57
C ARG A 111 7.00 -11.10 3.63
N GLN A 112 7.08 -12.02 2.67
CA GLN A 112 6.60 -13.38 2.91
C GLN A 112 7.23 -13.80 4.24
N SER A 113 6.40 -13.89 5.27
CA SER A 113 6.72 -14.71 6.42
C SER A 113 7.09 -16.06 5.81
N GLN A 114 8.36 -16.39 5.82
CA GLN A 114 8.81 -17.75 5.62
C GLN A 114 8.35 -18.48 6.89
N LEU A 115 7.05 -18.77 6.94
CA LEU A 115 6.50 -19.77 7.83
C LEU A 115 7.23 -21.06 7.44
N PRO A 116 7.83 -21.79 8.38
CA PRO A 116 8.36 -23.10 8.06
C PRO A 116 7.22 -23.90 7.46
N GLU A 117 7.43 -24.43 6.24
CA GLU A 117 6.44 -25.31 5.62
C GLU A 117 6.05 -26.38 6.65
N PRO A 118 4.75 -26.52 6.99
CA PRO A 118 4.34 -27.72 7.67
C PRO A 118 4.60 -28.84 6.67
N GLN A 119 5.57 -29.70 6.98
CA GLN A 119 5.76 -30.96 6.26
C GLN A 119 4.45 -31.73 6.36
N LEU A 120 3.58 -31.60 5.36
CA LEU A 120 2.44 -32.48 5.23
C LEU A 120 3.01 -33.88 4.95
N PRO A 121 2.69 -34.89 5.78
CA PRO A 121 3.07 -36.25 5.48
C PRO A 121 2.39 -36.64 4.17
N LEU A 122 3.21 -37.14 3.23
CA LEU A 122 2.81 -37.75 1.96
C LEU A 122 1.77 -38.85 2.19
N LEU A 123 0.49 -38.49 2.23
CA LEU A 123 -0.60 -39.44 2.16
C LEU A 123 -0.97 -39.69 0.70
N SER A 124 -0.38 -40.79 0.22
CA SER A 124 -0.92 -41.75 -0.74
C SER A 124 -1.67 -41.21 -1.97
N ARG A 125 -1.04 -41.45 -3.13
CA ARG A 125 -1.63 -41.47 -4.47
C ARG A 125 -2.98 -42.21 -4.46
N VAL A 126 -4.07 -41.52 -4.77
CA VAL A 126 -5.31 -42.14 -5.24
C VAL A 126 -5.42 -41.90 -6.74
N PRO A 127 -5.40 -42.93 -7.60
CA PRO A 127 -5.53 -42.78 -9.05
C PRO A 127 -6.98 -43.09 -9.49
N VAL A 128 -7.74 -42.09 -9.94
CA VAL A 128 -9.09 -42.28 -10.52
C VAL A 128 -9.33 -41.07 -11.44
N LEU A 129 -9.69 -41.14 -12.73
CA LEU A 129 -9.81 -42.19 -13.73
C LEU A 129 -9.98 -41.43 -15.07
N ARG A 130 -9.25 -41.81 -16.13
CA ARG A 130 -9.44 -41.25 -17.48
C ARG A 130 -10.82 -41.71 -18.00
N ARG A 131 -11.64 -40.79 -18.51
CA ARG A 131 -12.79 -41.14 -19.38
C ARG A 131 -12.30 -41.30 -20.83
N PRO A 132 -12.67 -42.39 -21.52
CA PRO A 132 -12.57 -42.48 -22.97
C PRO A 132 -13.98 -42.50 -23.63
N PRO A 133 -14.01 -42.60 -24.97
CA PRO A 133 -13.71 -41.56 -25.95
C PRO A 133 -14.90 -40.61 -26.21
#